data_AF-A0A1V5H9W7-F1
#
_entry.id   AF-A0A1V5H9W7-F1
#
_cell.length_a   1.000
_cell.length_b   1.000
_cell.length_c   1.000
_cell.angle_alpha   90.00
_cell.angle_beta   90.00
_cell.angle_gamma   90.00
#
_symmetry.space_group_name_H-M   'P 1'
#
loop_
_entity.id
_entity.type
_entity.pdbx_description
1 polymer ?
#
loop_
_entity_poly.entity_id
_entity_poly.type
_entity_poly.pdbx_seq_one_letter_code
_entity_poly.pdbx_strand_id
1 'polypeptide(L)'
;MGCANKIDKSDCYIGEVITLFGVGHERYNIVTITKVPNKHSLPVGTTIAFDIERYGKKVEIGNIIDFEILMYEKWVGPATADHLWPGYVGVIKSCKE
;
A
#
# COMPACT_ATOMS: atom_id res chain seq x y z
N MET A 1 26.21 24.08 -9.84
CA MET A 1 24.75 24.25 -9.62
C MET A 1 24.06 23.44 -10.70
N GLY A 2 23.44 22.29 -10.48
CA GLY A 2 22.77 21.80 -9.28
C GLY A 2 21.27 21.76 -9.53
N CYS A 3 20.79 20.79 -10.31
CA CYS A 3 19.41 20.32 -10.26
C CYS A 3 19.46 18.80 -10.39
N ALA A 4 19.63 18.12 -9.26
CA ALA A 4 19.15 16.75 -9.16
C ALA A 4 17.67 16.80 -9.54
N ASN A 5 17.28 16.10 -10.61
CA ASN A 5 15.89 15.79 -10.90
C ASN A 5 15.37 14.98 -9.70
N LYS A 6 14.98 15.67 -8.63
CA LYS A 6 14.14 15.09 -7.59
C LYS A 6 12.84 14.78 -8.32
N ILE A 7 12.68 13.52 -8.73
CA ILE A 7 11.39 13.00 -9.10
C ILE A 7 10.47 13.41 -7.96
N ASP A 8 9.54 14.30 -8.28
CA ASP A 8 8.67 14.88 -7.29
C ASP A 8 7.77 13.75 -6.80
N LYS A 9 8.14 13.14 -5.66
CA LYS A 9 7.33 12.14 -4.96
C LYS A 9 5.99 12.73 -4.48
N SER A 10 5.67 13.99 -4.79
CA SER A 10 4.37 14.66 -4.64
C SER A 10 3.17 13.77 -4.94
N ASP A 11 3.31 12.85 -5.91
CA ASP A 11 2.18 12.07 -6.45
C ASP A 11 2.09 10.64 -5.90
N CYS A 12 3.02 10.24 -5.02
CA CYS A 12 3.02 8.90 -4.41
C CYS A 12 2.29 8.90 -3.06
N TYR A 13 1.59 7.81 -2.77
CA TYR A 13 1.20 7.48 -1.39
C TYR A 13 2.43 6.98 -0.63
N ILE A 14 2.42 7.18 0.69
CA ILE A 14 3.32 6.49 1.60
C ILE A 14 2.47 5.65 2.53
N GLY A 15 2.90 4.42 2.80
CA GLY A 15 2.24 3.56 3.75
C GLY A 15 3.16 2.58 4.43
N GLU A 16 2.65 1.98 5.49
CA GLU A 16 3.34 0.97 6.30
C GLU A 16 2.75 -0.40 6.02
N VAL A 17 3.60 -1.37 5.70
CA VAL A 17 3.20 -2.77 5.51
C VAL A 17 2.88 -3.38 6.88
N ILE A 18 1.61 -3.72 7.13
CA ILE A 18 1.17 -4.25 8.43
C ILE A 18 1.05 -5.77 8.44
N THR A 19 0.79 -6.40 7.30
CA THR A 19 0.70 -7.85 7.16
C THR A 19 1.24 -8.29 5.81
N LEU A 20 1.71 -9.54 5.75
CA LEU A 20 2.09 -10.22 4.51
C LEU A 20 1.47 -11.61 4.49
N PHE A 21 0.89 -12.00 3.36
CA PHE A 21 0.33 -13.32 3.14
C PHE A 21 1.41 -14.39 3.35
N GLY A 22 1.06 -15.48 4.03
CA GLY A 22 1.98 -16.56 4.35
C GLY A 22 2.91 -16.29 5.53
N VAL A 23 2.87 -15.09 6.12
CA VAL A 23 3.50 -14.81 7.42
C VAL A 23 2.46 -15.07 8.51
N GLY A 24 2.45 -16.28 9.05
CA GLY A 24 1.49 -16.70 10.08
C GLY A 24 0.10 -17.04 9.50
N HIS A 25 -0.95 -16.47 10.10
CA HIS A 25 -2.34 -16.73 9.73
C HIS A 25 -2.95 -15.67 8.80
N GLU A 26 -2.14 -14.77 8.26
CA GLU A 26 -2.61 -13.63 7.48
C GLU A 26 -3.07 -14.00 6.07
N ARG A 27 -4.17 -13.38 5.63
CA ARG A 27 -4.81 -13.67 4.34
C ARG A 27 -4.46 -12.69 3.22
N TYR A 28 -3.89 -11.54 3.57
CA TYR A 28 -3.56 -10.47 2.62
C TYR A 28 -2.23 -9.82 2.98
N ASN A 29 -1.52 -9.34 1.96
CA ASN A 29 -0.53 -8.29 2.15
C ASN A 29 -1.28 -6.98 2.31
N ILE A 30 -1.14 -6.29 3.43
CA ILE A 30 -1.89 -5.06 3.69
C ILE A 30 -0.90 -3.94 3.97
N VAL A 31 -1.15 -2.79 3.34
CA VAL A 31 -0.47 -1.54 3.64
C VAL A 31 -1.48 -0.53 4.21
N THR A 32 -1.10 0.16 5.28
CA THR A 32 -1.85 1.30 5.83
C THR A 32 -1.31 2.58 5.24
N ILE A 33 -2.16 3.42 4.65
CA ILE A 33 -1.75 4.72 4.12
C ILE A 33 -1.40 5.66 5.28
N THR A 34 -0.15 6.12 5.33
CA THR A 34 0.35 7.05 6.35
C THR A 34 0.55 8.46 5.79
N LYS A 35 0.70 8.60 4.46
CA LYS A 35 0.73 9.89 3.76
C LYS A 35 0.04 9.78 2.40
N VAL A 36 -0.64 10.85 2.01
CA VAL A 36 -1.33 10.96 0.72
C VAL A 36 -0.68 12.01 -0.19
N PRO A 37 -0.74 11.83 -1.52
CA PRO A 37 -0.38 12.87 -2.47
C PRO A 37 -1.39 14.02 -2.49
N ASN A 38 -1.03 15.13 -3.13
CA ASN A 38 -1.90 16.31 -3.25
C ASN A 38 -3.26 15.99 -3.88
N LYS A 39 -3.27 15.13 -4.91
CA LYS A 39 -4.47 14.56 -5.52
C LYS A 39 -4.58 13.11 -5.13
N HIS A 40 -5.47 12.82 -4.20
CA HIS A 40 -5.68 11.46 -3.70
C HIS A 40 -7.15 11.07 -3.73
N SER A 41 -7.38 9.76 -3.82
CA SER A 41 -8.71 9.14 -3.82
C SER A 41 -9.01 8.44 -2.51
N LEU A 42 -7.97 8.01 -1.76
CA LEU A 42 -8.09 7.38 -0.45
C LEU A 42 -7.37 8.22 0.62
N PRO A 43 -7.96 8.41 1.81
CA PRO A 43 -7.36 9.20 2.88
C PRO A 43 -6.33 8.41 3.70
N VAL A 44 -5.53 9.14 4.49
CA VAL A 44 -4.65 8.57 5.54
C VAL A 44 -5.46 7.70 6.50
N GLY A 45 -4.86 6.59 6.95
CA GLY A 45 -5.48 5.57 7.80
C GLY A 45 -6.22 4.47 7.03
N THR A 46 -6.40 4.63 5.72
CA THR A 46 -7.00 3.58 4.88
C THR A 46 -6.05 2.40 4.73
N THR A 47 -6.59 1.18 4.89
CA THR A 47 -5.86 -0.06 4.59
C THR A 47 -6.23 -0.59 3.21
N ILE A 48 -5.22 -0.96 2.43
CA ILE A 48 -5.39 -1.56 1.11
C ILE A 48 -4.58 -2.84 1.02
N ALA A 49 -5.23 -3.92 0.58
CA ALA A 49 -4.56 -5.16 0.24
C ALA A 49 -3.92 -5.06 -1.14
N PHE A 50 -2.73 -5.64 -1.27
CA PHE A 50 -1.94 -5.58 -2.49
C PHE A 50 -1.24 -6.90 -2.83
N ASP A 51 -0.80 -6.98 -4.08
CA ASP A 51 0.00 -8.07 -4.62
C ASP A 51 1.48 -7.67 -4.59
N ILE A 52 2.32 -8.47 -3.90
CA ILE A 52 3.75 -8.19 -3.72
C ILE A 52 4.53 -8.33 -5.04
N GLU A 53 4.11 -9.22 -5.93
CA GLU A 53 4.73 -9.41 -7.23
C GLU A 53 4.46 -8.19 -8.13
N ARG A 54 3.25 -7.65 -8.07
CA ARG A 54 2.87 -6.40 -8.78
C ARG A 54 3.53 -5.16 -8.20
N TYR A 55 3.76 -5.11 -6.89
CA TYR A 55 4.54 -4.05 -6.27
C TYR A 55 5.98 -4.03 -6.80
N GLY A 56 6.55 -5.21 -7.07
CA GLY A 56 7.80 -5.40 -7.81
C GLY A 56 9.07 -5.21 -6.98
N LYS A 57 8.95 -4.98 -5.67
CA LYS A 57 10.07 -4.92 -4.72
C LYS A 57 9.77 -5.84 -3.54
N LYS A 58 10.81 -6.45 -2.96
CA LYS A 58 10.67 -7.18 -1.69
C LYS A 58 10.32 -6.19 -0.58
N VAL A 59 9.43 -6.61 0.32
CA VAL A 59 8.99 -5.84 1.49
C VAL A 59 8.88 -6.76 2.69
N GLU A 60 9.03 -6.18 3.87
CA GLU A 60 8.82 -6.84 5.16
C GLU A 60 7.74 -6.10 5.97
N ILE A 61 7.16 -6.78 6.95
CA ILE A 61 6.23 -6.15 7.89
C ILE A 61 6.95 -5.02 8.64
N GLY A 62 6.30 -3.87 8.78
CA GLY A 62 6.84 -2.63 9.34
C GLY A 62 7.62 -1.77 8.34
N ASN A 63 7.83 -2.22 7.09
CA ASN A 63 8.45 -1.37 6.09
C ASN A 63 7.54 -0.20 5.69
N ILE A 64 8.14 0.98 5.56
CA ILE A 64 7.52 2.14 4.93
C ILE A 64 7.80 2.11 3.43
N ILE A 65 6.74 2.12 2.63
CA ILE A 65 6.81 2.01 1.17
C ILE A 65 6.13 3.20 0.49
N ASP A 66 6.67 3.61 -0.64
CA ASP A 66 6.07 4.57 -1.57
C ASP A 66 5.43 3.86 -2.76
N PHE A 67 4.16 4.18 -3.02
CA PHE A 67 3.38 3.47 -4.03
C PHE A 67 2.35 4.35 -4.74
N GLU A 68 1.97 3.92 -5.94
CA GLU A 68 0.84 4.43 -6.68
C GLU A 68 -0.30 3.41 -6.64
N ILE A 69 -1.54 3.89 -6.49
CA ILE A 69 -2.75 3.07 -6.57
C ILE A 69 -3.26 3.12 -8.01
N LEU A 70 -3.24 1.99 -8.72
CA LEU A 70 -3.69 1.91 -10.11
C LEU A 70 -5.20 1.65 -10.21
N MET A 71 -5.70 0.77 -9.34
CA MET A 71 -7.11 0.41 -9.24
C MET A 71 -7.39 -0.12 -7.84
N TYR A 72 -8.60 0.10 -7.36
CA TYR A 72 -9.04 -0.44 -6.08
C TYR A 72 -10.56 -0.58 -6.06
N GLU A 73 -11.04 -1.47 -5.21
CA GLU A 73 -12.45 -1.59 -4.86
C GLU A 73 -12.58 -1.84 -3.36
N LYS A 74 -13.74 -1.47 -2.80
CA LYS A 74 -14.01 -1.71 -1.37
C LYS A 74 -14.01 -3.21 -1.12
N TRP A 75 -13.26 -3.67 -0.13
CA TRP A 75 -13.26 -5.08 0.21
C TRP A 75 -14.64 -5.47 0.78
N VAL A 76 -15.19 -6.57 0.25
CA VAL A 76 -16.46 -7.14 0.69
C VAL A 76 -16.27 -8.64 0.88
N GLY A 77 -16.57 -9.13 2.06
CA GLY A 77 -16.49 -10.54 2.39
C GLY A 77 -16.86 -10.78 3.85
N PRO A 78 -16.98 -12.05 4.28
CA PRO A 78 -17.09 -12.35 5.69
C PRO A 78 -15.78 -11.95 6.39
N ALA A 79 -15.85 -10.98 7.30
CA ALA A 79 -14.75 -10.64 8.19
C ALA A 79 -14.85 -11.49 9.46
N THR A 80 -13.73 -12.06 9.90
CA THR A 80 -13.62 -12.76 11.19
C THR A 80 -12.68 -12.00 12.12
N ALA A 81 -12.90 -12.09 13.44
CA ALA A 81 -12.16 -11.28 14.41
C ALA A 81 -10.69 -11.71 14.61
N ASP A 82 -10.31 -12.89 14.13
CA ASP A 82 -8.98 -13.49 14.24
C ASP A 82 -8.01 -13.04 13.15
N HIS A 83 -8.46 -12.25 12.18
CA HIS A 83 -7.64 -11.79 11.05
C HIS A 83 -7.75 -10.28 10.86
N LEU A 84 -6.66 -9.67 10.35
CA LEU A 84 -6.71 -8.31 9.82
C LEU A 84 -7.30 -8.32 8.42
N TRP A 85 -8.31 -7.48 8.21
CA TRP A 85 -9.00 -7.33 6.93
C TRP A 85 -8.72 -5.95 6.35
N PRO A 86 -8.44 -5.86 5.04
CA PRO A 86 -8.25 -4.58 4.40
C PRO A 86 -9.59 -3.85 4.25
N GLY A 87 -9.56 -2.52 4.22
CA GLY A 87 -10.73 -1.72 3.82
C GLY A 87 -10.97 -1.81 2.31
N TYR A 88 -9.89 -1.96 1.54
CA TYR A 88 -9.90 -2.02 0.07
C TYR A 88 -8.99 -3.12 -0.44
N VAL A 89 -9.33 -3.72 -1.57
CA VAL A 89 -8.39 -4.55 -2.35
C VAL A 89 -8.01 -3.76 -3.59
N GLY A 90 -6.74 -3.82 -3.98
CA GLY A 90 -6.31 -3.09 -5.16
C GLY A 90 -4.98 -3.54 -5.73
N VAL A 91 -4.65 -2.92 -6.86
CA VAL A 91 -3.36 -3.06 -7.50
C VAL A 91 -2.57 -1.80 -7.24
N ILE A 92 -1.47 -1.95 -6.51
CA ILE A 92 -0.48 -0.91 -6.32
C ILE A 92 0.82 -1.30 -7.02
N LYS A 93 1.61 -0.30 -7.38
CA LYS A 93 2.99 -0.50 -7.86
C LYS A 93 3.92 0.41 -7.07
N SER A 94 5.20 0.05 -6.98
CA SER A 94 6.21 0.95 -6.43
C SER A 94 6.26 2.25 -7.23
N CYS A 95 6.36 3.37 -6.52
CA CYS A 95 6.63 4.64 -7.18
C CYS A 95 8.03 4.58 -7.81
N LYS A 96 8.19 5.06 -9.05
CA LYS A 96 9.50 5.05 -9.72
C LYS A 96 10.48 5.94 -8.95
N GLU A 97 11.69 5.42 -8.76
CA GLU A 97 12.84 6.20 -8.27
C GLU A 97 13.42 7.11 -9.36
#